data_AF-A0A7V9U5D3-F1
#
_entry.id   AF-A0A7V9U5D3-F1
#
_cell.length_a   1.000
_cell.length_b   1.000
_cell.length_c   1.000
_cell.angle_alpha   90.00
_cell.angle_beta   90.00
_cell.angle_gamma   90.00
#
_symmetry.space_group_name_H-M   'P 1'
#
loop_
_entity.id
_entity.type
_entity.pdbx_description
1 polymer ?
#
loop_
_entity_poly.entity_id
_entity_poly.type
_entity_poly.pdbx_seq_one_letter_code
_entity_poly.pdbx_strand_id
1 'polypeptide(L)'
;MSQTVPQRATATVRENRTVGVEQWRELVAAYLVNPDDWLRIMGCESNGNPESHNLNPNTGDDSVGLFMINLAGGNLPGRLQHLRALGYDVWDRESAVAVLKQPEANIRMANLLSAGGHQTGQWSCR
;
A
#
# COMPACT_ATOMS: atom_id res chain seq x y z
N MET A 1 -7.65 24.69 -47.68
CA MET A 1 -8.53 24.50 -46.51
C MET A 1 -8.31 23.09 -45.99
N SER A 2 -8.04 22.99 -44.68
CA SER A 2 -8.05 21.81 -43.81
C SER A 2 -7.14 20.63 -44.15
N GLN A 3 -6.00 20.54 -43.45
CA GLN A 3 -5.34 19.27 -43.16
C GLN A 3 -5.88 18.73 -41.83
N THR A 4 -6.48 17.55 -41.87
CA THR A 4 -6.92 16.80 -40.69
C THR A 4 -5.68 16.20 -40.02
N VAL A 5 -5.34 16.68 -38.83
CA VAL A 5 -4.30 16.06 -37.98
C VAL A 5 -4.95 14.89 -37.23
N PRO A 6 -4.42 13.66 -37.33
CA PRO A 6 -4.88 12.57 -36.49
C PRO A 6 -4.34 12.75 -35.06
N GLN A 7 -5.25 12.94 -34.11
CA GLN A 7 -4.95 12.98 -32.68
C GLN A 7 -4.63 11.56 -32.20
N ARG A 8 -3.35 11.19 -32.17
CA ARG A 8 -2.86 9.89 -31.68
C ARG A 8 -2.19 10.06 -30.31
N ALA A 9 -2.70 9.26 -29.36
CA ALA A 9 -2.10 8.81 -28.10
C ALA A 9 -1.93 9.84 -26.95
N THR A 10 -2.95 9.90 -26.08
CA THR A 10 -2.85 10.34 -24.67
C THR A 10 -2.43 9.20 -23.71
N ALA A 11 -1.92 8.08 -24.22
CA ALA A 11 -1.62 6.88 -23.41
C ALA A 11 -0.24 6.93 -22.70
N THR A 12 0.72 7.71 -23.17
CA THR A 12 2.14 7.53 -22.82
C THR A 12 2.59 8.19 -21.50
N VAL A 13 1.74 8.97 -20.82
CA VAL A 13 2.13 9.69 -19.59
C VAL A 13 1.71 8.96 -18.30
N ARG A 14 0.73 8.04 -18.37
CA ARG A 14 0.30 7.25 -17.20
C ARG A 14 1.16 6.02 -16.95
N GLU A 15 1.72 5.40 -18.00
CA GLU A 15 2.46 4.14 -17.92
C GLU A 15 3.77 4.21 -17.10
N ASN A 16 4.30 5.41 -16.83
CA ASN A 16 5.59 5.54 -16.12
C ASN A 16 5.51 5.67 -14.59
N ARG A 17 4.31 5.80 -13.97
CA ARG A 17 4.20 6.09 -12.52
C ARG A 17 4.13 4.87 -11.61
N THR A 18 3.91 3.70 -12.18
CA THR A 18 3.65 2.44 -11.47
C THR A 18 4.63 1.33 -11.90
N VAL A 19 5.68 1.71 -12.66
CA VAL A 19 6.75 0.80 -13.08
C VAL A 19 7.38 0.16 -11.84
N GLY A 20 7.54 -1.17 -11.87
CA GLY A 20 8.13 -1.96 -10.77
C GLY A 20 7.13 -2.52 -9.75
N VAL A 21 5.86 -2.10 -9.80
CA VAL A 21 4.81 -2.59 -8.89
C VAL A 21 3.59 -3.18 -9.58
N GLU A 22 3.59 -3.21 -10.92
CA GLU A 22 2.47 -3.69 -11.74
C GLU A 22 2.02 -5.12 -11.42
N GLN A 23 2.92 -5.97 -10.93
CA GLN A 23 2.61 -7.33 -10.47
C GLN A 23 1.55 -7.37 -9.36
N TRP A 24 1.34 -6.24 -8.66
CA TRP A 24 0.35 -6.13 -7.59
C TRP A 24 -0.99 -5.53 -8.05
N ARG A 25 -1.12 -5.10 -9.32
CA ARG A 25 -2.29 -4.35 -9.80
C ARG A 25 -3.60 -5.05 -9.55
N GLU A 26 -3.70 -6.34 -9.88
CA GLU A 26 -4.95 -7.11 -9.71
C GLU A 26 -5.36 -7.19 -8.24
N LEU A 27 -4.38 -7.44 -7.35
CA LEU A 27 -4.63 -7.54 -5.92
C LEU A 27 -4.98 -6.17 -5.32
N VAL A 28 -4.31 -5.10 -5.74
CA VAL A 28 -4.67 -3.72 -5.35
C VAL A 28 -6.08 -3.39 -5.82
N ALA A 29 -6.43 -3.69 -7.07
CA ALA A 29 -7.76 -3.40 -7.63
C ALA A 29 -8.89 -4.20 -6.95
N ALA A 30 -8.58 -5.35 -6.36
CA ALA A 30 -9.56 -6.14 -5.60
C ALA A 30 -10.00 -5.47 -4.28
N TYR A 31 -9.16 -4.59 -3.71
CA TYR A 31 -9.38 -4.04 -2.37
C TYR A 31 -9.39 -2.52 -2.30
N LEU A 32 -8.68 -1.83 -3.20
CA LEU A 32 -8.43 -0.40 -3.12
C LEU A 32 -9.01 0.28 -4.36
N VAL A 33 -9.77 1.34 -4.13
CA VAL A 33 -10.30 2.18 -5.22
C VAL A 33 -9.16 2.92 -5.92
N ASN A 34 -9.26 3.15 -7.22
CA ASN A 34 -8.23 3.83 -8.03
C ASN A 34 -6.83 3.18 -7.92
N PRO A 35 -6.65 1.96 -8.46
CA PRO A 35 -5.42 1.19 -8.27
C PRO A 35 -4.13 1.91 -8.71
N ASP A 36 -4.19 2.81 -9.69
CA ASP A 36 -3.02 3.60 -10.13
C ASP A 36 -2.43 4.47 -9.01
N ASP A 37 -3.27 5.09 -8.19
CA ASP A 37 -2.80 5.95 -7.08
C ASP A 37 -2.15 5.11 -5.99
N TRP A 38 -2.74 3.96 -5.69
CA TRP A 38 -2.21 3.02 -4.69
C TRP A 38 -0.93 2.34 -5.15
N LEU A 39 -0.80 1.99 -6.42
CA LEU A 39 0.45 1.47 -6.97
C LEU A 39 1.56 2.52 -6.89
N ARG A 40 1.26 3.80 -7.14
CA ARG A 40 2.25 4.88 -6.97
C ARG A 40 2.70 5.01 -5.51
N ILE A 41 1.78 4.96 -4.55
CA ILE A 41 2.11 4.95 -3.12
C ILE A 41 3.01 3.73 -2.84
N MET A 42 2.61 2.53 -3.24
CA MET A 42 3.38 1.29 -3.03
C MET A 42 4.79 1.36 -3.60
N GLY A 43 4.96 1.91 -4.80
CA GLY A 43 6.26 2.10 -5.43
C GLY A 43 7.18 3.01 -4.61
N CYS A 44 6.64 4.06 -4.01
CA CYS A 44 7.40 4.97 -3.16
C CYS A 44 7.70 4.39 -1.77
N GLU A 45 6.72 3.72 -1.16
CA GLU A 45 6.82 3.21 0.21
C GLU A 45 7.76 2.00 0.31
N SER A 46 7.67 1.06 -0.64
CA SER A 46 8.38 -0.22 -0.56
C SER A 46 9.03 -0.67 -1.87
N ASN A 47 8.88 0.09 -2.96
CA ASN A 47 9.22 -0.33 -4.31
C ASN A 47 8.56 -1.67 -4.69
N GLY A 48 7.36 -1.94 -4.13
CA GLY A 48 6.63 -3.20 -4.33
C GLY A 48 7.24 -4.41 -3.64
N ASN A 49 8.13 -4.23 -2.66
CA ASN A 49 8.71 -5.31 -1.88
C ASN A 49 7.86 -5.63 -0.63
N PRO A 50 7.17 -6.78 -0.58
CA PRO A 50 6.34 -7.15 0.57
C PRO A 50 7.15 -7.50 1.82
N GLU A 51 8.44 -7.80 1.68
CA GLU A 51 9.33 -8.11 2.80
C GLU A 51 9.94 -6.87 3.46
N SER A 52 9.66 -5.67 2.93
CA SER A 52 10.16 -4.41 3.48
C SER A 52 9.75 -4.25 4.93
N HIS A 53 10.72 -3.88 5.77
CA HIS A 53 10.50 -3.63 7.19
C HIS A 53 11.51 -2.59 7.65
N ASN A 54 11.02 -1.41 8.05
CA ASN A 54 11.85 -0.38 8.66
C ASN A 54 11.56 -0.32 10.16
N LEU A 55 12.40 -0.98 10.95
CA LEU A 55 12.35 -0.93 12.41
C LEU A 55 13.43 0.03 12.93
N ASN A 56 13.01 1.20 13.38
CA ASN A 56 13.85 2.15 14.10
C ASN A 56 13.14 2.61 15.39
N PRO A 57 13.43 1.94 16.52
CA PRO A 57 12.80 2.25 17.81
C PRO A 57 13.06 3.69 18.28
N ASN A 58 14.18 4.30 17.87
CA ASN A 58 14.58 5.64 18.31
C ASN A 58 13.76 6.75 17.65
N THR A 59 13.16 6.48 16.49
CA THR A 59 12.33 7.44 15.74
C THR A 59 10.84 7.11 15.82
N GLY A 60 10.47 6.04 16.53
CA GLY A 60 9.11 5.53 16.53
C GLY A 60 8.68 4.97 15.17
N ASP A 61 9.63 4.42 14.40
CA ASP A 61 9.31 3.77 13.12
C ASP A 61 9.34 2.24 13.28
N ASP A 62 8.28 1.60 12.82
CA ASP A 62 8.15 0.15 12.75
C ASP A 62 7.18 -0.17 11.60
N SER A 63 7.60 0.14 10.38
CA SER A 63 6.74 0.13 9.20
C SER A 63 7.00 -1.10 8.33
N VAL A 64 5.92 -1.81 7.95
CA VAL A 64 6.01 -3.15 7.35
C VAL A 64 5.26 -3.26 6.02
N GLY A 65 5.87 -3.96 5.07
CA GLY A 65 5.30 -4.46 3.83
C GLY A 65 5.03 -3.42 2.76
N LEU A 66 4.15 -3.77 1.81
CA LEU A 66 3.93 -3.01 0.57
C LEU A 66 3.57 -1.53 0.78
N PHE A 67 2.79 -1.25 1.82
CA PHE A 67 2.34 0.09 2.19
C PHE A 67 2.97 0.62 3.47
N MET A 68 4.07 0.02 3.94
CA MET A 68 4.81 0.50 5.11
C MET A 68 3.90 0.79 6.31
N ILE A 69 3.08 -0.20 6.69
CA ILE A 69 2.12 -0.06 7.78
C ILE A 69 2.87 0.05 9.10
N ASN A 70 2.78 1.22 9.74
CA ASN A 70 3.45 1.49 11.01
C ASN A 70 2.78 0.77 12.19
N LEU A 71 3.59 0.06 12.98
CA LEU A 71 3.28 -0.69 14.20
C LEU A 71 3.84 -0.05 15.48
N ALA A 72 4.53 1.09 15.40
CA ALA A 72 5.21 1.68 16.54
C ALA A 72 4.23 2.29 17.56
N GLY A 73 4.65 2.28 18.84
CA GLY A 73 3.94 2.92 19.94
C GLY A 73 2.45 2.55 20.03
N GLY A 74 1.60 3.58 20.08
CA GLY A 74 0.15 3.43 20.20
C GLY A 74 -0.55 2.82 18.99
N ASN A 75 0.14 2.62 17.85
CA ASN A 75 -0.44 1.99 16.67
C ASN A 75 -0.64 0.49 16.87
N LEU A 76 0.29 -0.20 17.56
CA LEU A 76 0.30 -1.66 17.65
C LEU A 76 -1.05 -2.26 18.11
N PRO A 77 -1.67 -1.82 19.22
CA PRO A 77 -2.93 -2.44 19.68
C PRO A 77 -4.06 -2.34 18.65
N GLY A 78 -4.19 -1.19 17.97
CA GLY A 78 -5.19 -0.98 16.93
C GLY A 78 -4.91 -1.83 15.67
N ARG A 79 -3.65 -1.97 15.27
CA ARG A 79 -3.24 -2.81 14.14
C ARG A 79 -3.53 -4.29 14.43
N LEU A 80 -3.24 -4.76 15.65
CA LEU A 80 -3.61 -6.11 16.09
C LEU A 80 -5.11 -6.34 16.06
N GLN A 81 -5.92 -5.35 16.47
CA GLN A 81 -7.38 -5.46 16.39
C GLN A 81 -7.86 -5.57 14.94
N HIS A 82 -7.34 -4.73 14.03
CA HIS A 82 -7.70 -4.77 12.62
C HIS A 82 -7.31 -6.10 11.95
N LEU A 83 -6.08 -6.60 12.19
CA LEU A 83 -5.64 -7.89 11.64
C LEU A 83 -6.52 -9.06 12.12
N ARG A 84 -6.89 -9.08 13.41
CA ARG A 84 -7.83 -10.08 13.93
C ARG A 84 -9.21 -9.97 13.29
N ALA A 85 -9.71 -8.75 13.09
CA ALA A 85 -10.98 -8.51 12.40
C ALA A 85 -10.94 -8.94 10.92
N LEU A 86 -9.77 -8.93 10.29
CA LEU A 86 -9.54 -9.47 8.94
C LEU A 86 -9.44 -11.00 8.90
N GLY A 87 -9.41 -11.66 10.06
CA GLY A 87 -9.37 -13.13 10.21
C GLY A 87 -7.99 -13.72 10.50
N TYR A 88 -6.97 -12.90 10.78
CA TYR A 88 -5.63 -13.40 11.07
C TYR A 88 -5.44 -13.71 12.56
N ASP A 89 -4.78 -14.83 12.86
CA ASP A 89 -4.40 -15.21 14.21
C ASP A 89 -3.12 -14.45 14.64
N VAL A 90 -3.30 -13.26 15.22
CA VAL A 90 -2.21 -12.37 15.67
C VAL A 90 -2.44 -11.86 17.07
N TRP A 91 -1.37 -11.84 17.87
CA TRP A 91 -1.45 -11.51 19.30
C TRP A 91 -0.40 -10.51 19.76
N ASP A 92 0.65 -10.34 18.96
CA ASP A 92 1.82 -9.55 19.31
C ASP A 92 2.46 -8.91 18.07
N ARG A 93 3.52 -8.14 18.30
CA ARG A 93 4.25 -7.46 17.22
C ARG A 93 4.82 -8.44 16.21
N GLU A 94 5.38 -9.55 16.67
CA GLU A 94 6.07 -10.51 15.80
C GLU A 94 5.08 -11.16 14.82
N SER A 95 3.95 -11.66 15.32
CA SER A 95 2.86 -12.18 14.50
C SER A 95 2.27 -11.13 13.57
N ALA A 96 2.15 -9.86 14.01
CA ALA A 96 1.72 -8.76 13.16
C ALA A 96 2.70 -8.47 12.01
N VAL A 97 4.02 -8.47 12.27
CA VAL A 97 5.05 -8.30 11.23
C VAL A 97 4.95 -9.44 10.21
N ALA A 98 4.88 -10.69 10.68
CA ALA A 98 4.78 -11.86 9.81
C ALA A 98 3.54 -11.81 8.90
N VAL A 99 2.40 -11.38 9.43
CA VAL A 99 1.18 -11.21 8.65
C VAL A 99 1.27 -10.01 7.69
N LEU A 100 1.80 -8.87 8.13
CA LEU A 100 1.89 -7.67 7.28
C LEU A 100 2.92 -7.79 6.14
N LYS A 101 3.80 -8.80 6.19
CA LYS A 101 4.64 -9.18 5.04
C LYS A 101 3.88 -9.96 3.97
N GLN A 102 2.70 -10.49 4.27
CA GLN A 102 1.83 -11.08 3.27
C GLN A 102 1.19 -9.97 2.42
N PRO A 103 1.35 -9.96 1.08
CA PRO A 103 0.87 -8.89 0.21
C PRO A 103 -0.60 -8.53 0.44
N GLU A 104 -1.45 -9.55 0.47
CA GLU A 104 -2.90 -9.38 0.63
C GLU A 104 -3.28 -8.82 2.00
N ALA A 105 -2.65 -9.30 3.08
CA ALA A 105 -2.92 -8.78 4.42
C ALA A 105 -2.51 -7.30 4.54
N ASN A 106 -1.37 -6.93 3.95
CA ASN A 106 -0.89 -5.55 3.92
C ASN A 106 -1.85 -4.63 3.15
N ILE A 107 -2.31 -5.06 1.97
CA ILE A 107 -3.29 -4.34 1.14
C ILE A 107 -4.64 -4.20 1.87
N ARG A 108 -5.15 -5.27 2.49
CA ARG A 108 -6.40 -5.24 3.27
C ARG A 108 -6.30 -4.33 4.49
N MET A 109 -5.15 -4.31 5.16
CA MET A 109 -4.89 -3.34 6.23
C MET A 109 -4.90 -1.91 5.67
N ALA A 110 -4.19 -1.64 4.56
CA ALA A 110 -4.20 -0.33 3.93
C ALA A 110 -5.63 0.14 3.59
N ASN A 111 -6.49 -0.75 3.10
CA ASN A 111 -7.91 -0.47 2.86
C ASN A 111 -8.64 0.00 4.14
N LEU A 112 -8.47 -0.71 5.26
CA LEU A 112 -9.09 -0.33 6.55
C LEU A 112 -8.61 1.04 7.03
N LEU A 113 -7.32 1.33 6.91
CA LEU A 113 -6.72 2.58 7.39
C LEU A 113 -7.05 3.81 6.54
N SER A 114 -7.52 3.57 5.31
CA SER A 114 -7.80 4.58 4.32
C SER A 114 -9.30 4.81 4.11
N ALA A 115 -10.13 4.46 5.09
CA ALA A 115 -11.58 4.53 4.99
C ALA A 115 -12.10 3.82 3.72
N GLY A 116 -11.64 2.60 3.48
CA GLY A 116 -12.03 1.79 2.32
C GLY A 116 -11.26 2.11 1.03
N GLY A 117 -10.03 2.61 1.13
CA GLY A 117 -9.21 3.00 -0.03
C GLY A 117 -9.41 4.44 -0.50
N HIS A 118 -10.26 5.23 0.16
CA HIS A 118 -10.60 6.59 -0.26
C HIS A 118 -9.65 7.67 0.27
N GLN A 119 -8.89 7.39 1.33
CA GLN A 119 -8.05 8.37 2.00
C GLN A 119 -6.59 7.92 2.02
N THR A 120 -5.73 8.64 1.30
CA THR A 120 -4.29 8.39 1.26
C THR A 120 -3.51 9.27 2.25
N GLY A 121 -4.22 9.97 3.14
CA GLY A 121 -3.64 10.98 4.03
C GLY A 121 -2.56 10.48 4.99
N GLN A 122 -2.55 9.17 5.25
CA GLN A 122 -1.59 8.49 6.13
C GLN A 122 -0.24 8.22 5.46
N TRP A 123 -0.18 8.29 4.13
CA TRP A 123 1.03 8.09 3.33
C TRP A 123 1.58 9.43 2.87
N SER A 124 2.90 9.57 2.97
CA SER A 124 3.58 10.80 2.52
C SER A 124 3.73 10.83 1.00
N CYS A 125 3.79 9.65 0.38
CA CYS A 125 3.97 9.44 -1.05
C CYS A 125 2.66 9.54 -1.86
N ARG A 126 1.93 10.65 -1.77
CA ARG A 126 0.62 10.85 -2.42
C ARG A 126 0.63 11.88 -3.54
#